data_AF-A0A376TY22-F1
#
_entry.id   AF-A0A376TY22-F1
#
_cell.length_a   1.000
_cell.length_b   1.000
_cell.length_c   1.000
_cell.angle_alpha   90.00
_cell.angle_beta   90.00
_cell.angle_gamma   90.00
#
_symmetry.space_group_name_H-M   'P 1'
#
loop_
_entity.id
_entity.type
_entity.pdbx_description
1 polymer ?
#
loop_
_entity_poly.entity_id
_entity_poly.type
_entity_poly.pdbx_seq_one_letter_code
_entity_poly.pdbx_strand_id
1 'polypeptide(L)'
;MFACKFRCQIYSADGELIAQYGEKRRIPVTLDQIPPEMVKAFIATEDSRFYEHHGVDPVGSSVRQVWRCSRPRVTRASTITQQLARNFFLSPERTLMRKIKEVFLAIRIEQLLTKDEILELYLNKITSVTAPMVSVLRHKSISEKRSTN
;
A
#
# COMPACT_ATOMS: atom_id res chain seq x y z
N MET A 1 -13.59 -19.88 15.18
CA MET A 1 -12.51 -20.25 14.24
C MET A 1 -11.27 -19.45 14.63
N PHE A 2 -10.42 -20.01 15.49
CA PHE A 2 -9.22 -19.31 16.00
C PHE A 2 -8.10 -19.40 14.97
N ALA A 3 -7.61 -18.26 14.49
CA ALA A 3 -6.39 -18.22 13.68
C ALA A 3 -5.20 -18.57 14.59
N CYS A 4 -4.52 -19.68 14.30
CA CYS A 4 -3.33 -20.09 15.03
C CYS A 4 -2.21 -19.05 14.81
N LYS A 5 -1.90 -18.31 15.88
CA LYS A 5 -0.91 -17.22 15.92
C LYS A 5 0.53 -17.72 16.14
N PHE A 6 0.72 -19.05 16.21
CA PHE A 6 2.00 -19.69 16.52
C PHE A 6 2.55 -20.43 15.30
N ARG A 7 3.87 -20.37 15.11
CA ARG A 7 4.56 -21.13 14.06
C ARG A 7 4.45 -22.62 14.37
N CYS A 8 3.78 -23.36 13.50
CA CYS A 8 3.78 -24.80 13.47
C CYS A 8 5.06 -25.26 12.75
N GLN A 9 5.89 -26.03 13.45
CA GLN A 9 7.07 -26.68 12.88
C GLN A 9 6.78 -28.18 12.81
N ILE A 10 6.99 -28.77 11.63
CA ILE A 10 6.84 -30.20 11.38
C ILE A 10 8.25 -30.79 11.33
N TYR A 11 8.52 -31.76 12.19
CA TYR A 11 9.80 -32.47 12.27
C TYR A 11 9.64 -33.92 11.78
N SER A 12 10.70 -34.47 11.18
CA SER A 12 10.85 -35.89 10.87
C SER A 12 11.00 -36.70 12.15
N ALA A 13 10.79 -38.02 12.07
CA ALA A 13 11.07 -38.95 13.17
C ALA A 13 12.54 -38.86 13.64
N ASP A 14 13.44 -38.44 12.74
CA ASP A 14 14.88 -38.23 13.01
C ASP A 14 15.20 -36.84 13.58
N GLY A 15 14.18 -36.01 13.84
CA GLY A 15 14.35 -34.66 14.39
C GLY A 15 14.70 -33.57 13.36
N GLU A 16 14.79 -33.90 12.06
CA GLU A 16 15.00 -32.90 11.00
C GLU A 16 13.74 -32.07 10.74
N LEU A 17 13.87 -30.76 10.55
CA LEU A 17 12.75 -29.88 10.25
C LEU A 17 12.29 -30.06 8.79
N ILE A 18 11.10 -30.63 8.59
CA ILE A 18 10.51 -30.90 7.27
C ILE A 18 9.82 -29.64 6.70
N ALA A 19 9.04 -28.94 7.53
CA ALA A 19 8.29 -27.78 7.08
C ALA A 19 7.91 -26.86 8.24
N GLN A 20 7.87 -25.56 7.99
CA GLN A 20 7.38 -24.57 8.96
C GLN A 20 6.19 -23.81 8.37
N TYR A 21 5.03 -23.92 9.04
CA TYR A 21 3.80 -23.22 8.72
C TYR A 21 3.47 -22.22 9.82
N GLY A 22 3.49 -20.93 9.49
CA GLY A 22 3.13 -19.85 10.41
C GLY A 22 3.04 -18.53 9.67
N GLU A 23 2.52 -17.51 10.34
CA GLU A 23 2.31 -16.15 9.81
C GLU A 23 3.53 -15.73 8.98
N LYS A 24 3.33 -15.58 7.66
CA LYS A 24 4.39 -15.25 6.70
C LYS A 24 5.03 -13.92 7.12
N ARG A 25 6.15 -13.98 7.83
CA ARG A 25 7.03 -12.82 8.00
C ARG A 25 7.71 -12.57 6.66
N ARG A 26 7.06 -11.81 5.79
CA ARG A 26 7.70 -11.29 4.59
C ARG A 26 8.54 -10.08 5.01
N ILE A 27 9.79 -10.10 4.60
CA ILE A 27 10.75 -9.03 4.85
C ILE A 27 10.31 -7.84 3.99
N PRO A 28 10.10 -6.64 4.57
CA PRO A 28 9.83 -5.46 3.77
C PRO A 28 11.01 -5.19 2.84
N VAL A 29 10.72 -4.99 1.56
CA VAL A 29 11.69 -4.71 0.50
C VAL A 29 11.80 -3.20 0.37
N THR A 30 13.01 -2.66 0.47
CA THR A 30 13.22 -1.22 0.27
C THR A 30 13.08 -0.87 -1.21
N LEU A 31 12.73 0.38 -1.51
CA LEU A 31 12.56 0.81 -2.91
C LEU A 31 13.80 0.55 -3.78
N ASP A 32 14.99 0.66 -3.18
CA ASP A 32 16.29 0.45 -3.85
C ASP A 32 16.54 -1.00 -4.30
N GLN A 33 15.84 -1.97 -3.69
CA GLN A 33 15.95 -3.38 -4.05
C GLN A 33 15.07 -3.74 -5.25
N ILE A 34 14.20 -2.82 -5.69
CA ILE A 34 13.27 -3.03 -6.80
C ILE A 34 13.89 -2.43 -8.07
N PRO A 35 13.92 -3.17 -9.19
CA PRO A 35 14.43 -2.62 -10.45
C PRO A 35 13.72 -1.32 -10.84
N PRO A 36 14.44 -0.24 -11.18
CA PRO A 36 13.84 1.07 -11.44
C PRO A 36 12.88 1.04 -12.63
N GLU A 37 13.13 0.19 -13.62
CA GLU A 37 12.25 0.00 -14.78
C GLU A 37 10.89 -0.59 -14.37
N MET A 38 10.87 -1.49 -13.37
CA MET A 38 9.62 -2.03 -12.83
C MET A 38 8.83 -0.91 -12.13
N VAL A 39 9.49 -0.12 -11.29
CA VAL A 39 8.88 1.00 -10.58
C VAL A 39 8.24 1.99 -11.55
N LYS A 40 8.98 2.41 -12.58
CA LYS A 40 8.48 3.31 -13.63
C LYS A 40 7.27 2.73 -14.37
N ALA A 41 7.30 1.44 -14.71
CA ALA A 41 6.19 0.78 -15.38
C ALA A 41 4.91 0.76 -14.52
N PHE A 42 5.04 0.55 -13.21
CA PHE A 42 3.92 0.63 -12.27
C PHE A 42 3.34 2.03 -12.18
N ILE A 43 4.20 3.05 -12.04
CA ILE A 43 3.77 4.45 -11.99
C ILE A 43 3.06 4.81 -13.30
N ALA A 44 3.64 4.51 -14.46
CA ALA A 44 3.05 4.81 -15.76
C ALA A 44 1.68 4.13 -15.97
N THR A 45 1.50 2.92 -15.45
CA THR A 45 0.26 2.14 -15.60
C THR A 45 -0.86 2.61 -14.67
N GLU A 46 -0.55 2.85 -13.39
CA GLU A 46 -1.57 3.18 -12.38
C GLU A 46 -1.79 4.70 -12.27
N ASP A 47 -0.70 5.47 -12.16
CA ASP A 47 -0.72 6.89 -11.81
C ASP A 47 0.49 7.64 -12.40
N SER A 48 0.41 7.97 -13.69
CA SER A 48 1.52 8.54 -14.46
C SER A 48 2.02 9.90 -13.93
N ARG A 49 1.22 10.59 -13.11
CA ARG A 49 1.52 11.89 -12.51
C ARG A 49 1.78 11.81 -11.01
N PHE A 50 2.12 10.63 -10.50
CA PHE A 50 2.27 10.37 -9.06
C PHE A 50 3.15 11.38 -8.31
N TYR A 51 4.24 11.82 -8.92
CA TYR A 51 5.16 12.80 -8.34
C TYR A 51 4.69 14.27 -8.46
N GLU A 52 3.68 14.55 -9.30
CA GLU A 52 3.20 15.92 -9.55
C GLU A 52 2.01 16.30 -8.65
N HIS A 53 1.25 15.33 -8.14
CA HIS A 53 0.09 15.59 -7.27
C HIS A 53 0.38 15.24 -5.82
N HIS A 54 -0.42 15.74 -4.89
CA HIS A 54 -0.30 15.45 -3.45
C HIS A 54 -1.53 14.68 -2.97
N GLY A 55 -1.55 13.37 -3.25
CA GLY A 55 -2.56 12.42 -2.78
C GLY A 55 -3.77 12.25 -3.70
N VAL A 56 -4.29 13.33 -4.29
CA VAL A 56 -5.37 13.27 -5.27
C VAL A 56 -5.00 14.05 -6.51
N ASP A 57 -5.19 13.44 -7.68
CA ASP A 57 -5.04 14.11 -8.97
C ASP A 57 -6.41 14.45 -9.55
N PRO A 58 -6.97 15.65 -9.29
CA PRO A 58 -8.25 16.05 -9.87
C PRO A 58 -8.18 16.23 -11.39
N VAL A 59 -7.01 16.53 -11.95
CA VAL A 59 -6.81 16.73 -13.40
C VAL A 59 -6.74 15.38 -14.11
N GLY A 60 -5.92 14.45 -13.62
CA GLY A 60 -5.88 13.08 -14.13
C GLY A 60 -7.18 12.33 -13.90
N SER A 61 -7.85 12.53 -12.77
CA SER A 61 -9.14 11.91 -12.46
C SER A 61 -10.26 12.40 -13.39
N SER A 62 -10.33 13.70 -13.67
CA SER A 62 -11.35 14.28 -14.55
C SER A 62 -11.15 13.86 -16.00
N VAL A 63 -9.93 13.91 -16.52
CA VAL A 63 -9.60 13.38 -17.85
C VAL A 63 -9.98 11.89 -17.92
N ARG A 64 -9.51 11.06 -16.98
CA ARG A 64 -9.80 9.61 -16.99
C ARG A 64 -11.29 9.31 -16.84
N GLN A 65 -12.06 10.16 -16.17
CA GLN A 65 -13.52 10.06 -16.04
C GLN A 65 -14.26 10.45 -17.32
N VAL A 66 -13.79 11.45 -18.07
CA VAL A 66 -14.30 11.77 -19.41
C VAL A 66 -14.01 10.62 -20.38
N TRP A 67 -12.80 10.06 -20.35
CA TRP A 67 -12.42 8.91 -21.17
C TRP A 67 -13.21 7.64 -20.81
N ARG A 68 -13.63 7.49 -19.54
CA ARG A 68 -14.53 6.41 -19.08
C ARG A 68 -15.92 6.50 -19.72
N CYS A 69 -16.44 7.70 -19.98
CA CYS A 69 -17.72 7.85 -20.69
C CYS A 69 -17.62 7.34 -22.14
N SER A 70 -16.46 7.49 -22.79
CA SER A 70 -16.26 7.02 -24.17
C SER A 70 -15.87 5.54 -24.27
N ARG A 71 -15.28 4.95 -23.23
CA ARG A 71 -14.94 3.52 -23.18
C ARG A 71 -15.23 2.95 -21.79
N PRO A 72 -16.21 2.04 -21.62
CA PRO A 72 -16.56 1.45 -20.33
C PRO A 72 -15.51 0.45 -19.79
N ARG A 73 -14.27 0.51 -20.28
CA ARG A 73 -13.16 -0.20 -19.63
C ARG A 73 -12.96 0.41 -18.26
N VAL A 74 -12.88 -0.46 -17.24
CA VAL A 74 -12.70 -0.13 -15.83
C VAL A 74 -11.33 0.51 -15.62
N THR A 75 -11.20 1.76 -16.02
CA THR A 75 -10.00 2.54 -15.80
C THR A 75 -10.08 2.98 -14.35
N ARG A 76 -9.21 2.43 -13.49
CA ARG A 76 -9.11 2.87 -12.09
C ARG A 76 -8.66 4.34 -12.12
N ALA A 77 -9.58 5.23 -11.78
CA ALA A 77 -9.32 6.67 -11.69
C ALA A 77 -8.73 7.10 -10.35
N SER A 78 -8.49 6.15 -9.43
CA SER A 78 -7.91 6.45 -8.12
C SER A 78 -6.38 6.46 -8.19
N THR A 79 -5.76 7.48 -7.59
CA THR A 79 -4.30 7.61 -7.42
C THR A 79 -3.71 6.47 -6.58
N ILE A 80 -2.39 6.24 -6.68
CA ILE A 80 -1.68 5.22 -5.89
C ILE A 80 -1.97 5.40 -4.38
N THR A 81 -1.93 6.64 -3.88
CA THR A 81 -2.19 6.97 -2.47
C THR A 81 -3.64 6.67 -2.05
N GLN A 82 -4.63 6.92 -2.93
CA GLN A 82 -6.02 6.53 -2.67
C GLN A 82 -6.20 5.01 -2.67
N GLN A 83 -5.51 4.30 -3.56
CA GLN A 83 -5.52 2.84 -3.58
C GLN A 83 -4.89 2.27 -2.31
N LEU A 84 -3.79 2.87 -1.84
CA LEU A 84 -3.14 2.52 -0.58
C LEU A 84 -4.09 2.74 0.61
N ALA A 85 -4.69 3.92 0.72
CA ALA A 85 -5.65 4.26 1.77
C ALA A 85 -6.81 3.26 1.81
N ARG A 86 -7.42 2.98 0.64
CA ARG A 86 -8.51 2.01 0.51
C ARG A 86 -8.11 0.62 0.98
N ASN A 87 -6.94 0.14 0.56
CA ASN A 87 -6.49 -1.22 0.84
C ASN A 87 -6.15 -1.45 2.32
N PHE A 88 -5.76 -0.40 3.05
CA PHE A 88 -5.35 -0.53 4.46
C PHE A 88 -6.43 -0.17 5.48
N PHE A 89 -7.33 0.78 5.19
CA PHE A 89 -8.20 1.35 6.22
C PHE A 89 -9.70 1.21 5.97
N LEU A 90 -10.13 0.82 4.77
CA LEU A 90 -11.54 0.87 4.41
C LEU A 90 -12.10 -0.51 4.08
N SER A 91 -13.28 -0.79 4.63
CA SER A 91 -14.07 -1.98 4.33
C SER A 91 -14.47 -2.03 2.84
N PRO A 92 -14.71 -3.23 2.26
CA PRO A 92 -14.98 -3.40 0.83
C PRO A 92 -16.28 -2.76 0.33
N GLU A 93 -17.17 -2.31 1.22
CA GLU A 93 -18.45 -1.66 0.90
C GLU A 93 -18.29 -0.43 -0.01
N ARG A 94 -18.99 -0.40 -1.15
CA ARG A 94 -18.89 0.68 -2.13
C ARG A 94 -19.88 1.81 -1.86
N THR A 95 -19.65 2.59 -0.80
CA THR A 95 -20.46 3.78 -0.48
C THR A 95 -19.77 5.09 -0.89
N LEU A 96 -20.55 6.14 -1.18
CA LEU A 96 -20.00 7.48 -1.46
C LEU A 96 -19.21 8.03 -0.25
N MET A 97 -19.71 7.76 0.96
CA MET A 97 -19.03 8.09 2.21
C MET A 97 -17.65 7.44 2.32
N ARG A 98 -17.50 6.19 1.83
CA ARG A 98 -16.19 5.56 1.75
C ARG A 98 -15.25 6.34 0.83
N LYS A 99 -15.72 6.81 -0.33
CA LYS A 99 -14.87 7.53 -1.28
C LYS A 99 -14.35 8.86 -0.72
N ILE A 100 -15.17 9.56 0.08
CA ILE A 100 -14.74 10.78 0.77
C ILE A 100 -13.67 10.47 1.82
N LYS A 101 -13.85 9.38 2.59
CA LYS A 101 -12.84 8.91 3.55
C LYS A 101 -11.52 8.49 2.88
N GLU A 102 -11.58 7.86 1.70
CA GLU A 102 -10.39 7.55 0.89
C GLU A 102 -9.59 8.82 0.56
N VAL A 103 -10.27 9.87 0.10
CA VAL A 103 -9.63 11.15 -0.25
C VAL A 103 -8.99 11.80 0.98
N PHE A 104 -9.73 11.90 2.09
CA PHE A 104 -9.22 12.50 3.31
C PHE A 104 -7.99 11.75 3.85
N LEU A 105 -8.05 10.42 3.85
CA LEU A 105 -6.96 9.58 4.32
C LEU A 105 -5.75 9.62 3.39
N ALA A 106 -5.95 9.67 2.07
CA ALA A 106 -4.87 9.83 1.11
C ALA A 106 -4.11 11.15 1.35
N ILE A 107 -4.82 12.25 1.60
CA ILE A 107 -4.20 13.54 1.95
C ILE A 107 -3.43 13.42 3.26
N ARG A 108 -3.99 12.77 4.29
CA ARG A 108 -3.28 12.55 5.56
C ARG A 108 -2.02 11.71 5.43
N ILE A 109 -2.05 10.69 4.57
CA ILE A 109 -0.89 9.84 4.29
C ILE A 109 0.23 10.66 3.64
N GLU A 110 -0.11 11.50 2.66
CA GLU A 110 0.86 12.37 1.95
C GLU A 110 1.43 13.48 2.83
N GLN A 111 0.73 13.86 3.91
CA GLN A 111 1.27 14.78 4.91
C GLN A 111 2.28 14.12 5.84
N LEU A 112 2.23 12.79 6.01
CA LEU A 112 3.03 12.04 6.98
C LEU A 112 4.19 11.28 6.34
N LEU A 113 4.07 10.93 5.06
CA LEU A 113 5.00 10.09 4.33
C LEU A 113 5.45 10.77 3.04
N THR A 114 6.70 10.53 2.65
CA THR A 114 7.24 11.01 1.37
C THR A 114 6.72 10.15 0.22
N LYS A 115 6.82 10.66 -1.01
CA LYS A 115 6.40 9.94 -2.23
C LYS A 115 7.06 8.57 -2.36
N ASP A 116 8.33 8.49 -2.07
CA ASP A 116 9.09 7.24 -2.18
C ASP A 116 8.67 6.23 -1.11
N GLU A 117 8.38 6.68 0.11
CA GLU A 117 7.83 5.80 1.16
C GLU A 117 6.43 5.30 0.84
N ILE A 118 5.57 6.15 0.27
CA ILE A 118 4.23 5.76 -0.18
C ILE A 118 4.34 4.69 -1.27
N LEU A 119 5.26 4.88 -2.21
CA LEU A 119 5.52 3.95 -3.29
C LEU A 119 6.11 2.64 -2.79
N GLU A 120 7.06 2.70 -1.86
CA GLU A 120 7.63 1.54 -1.19
C GLU A 120 6.55 0.74 -0.47
N LEU A 121 5.68 1.40 0.31
CA LEU A 121 4.56 0.75 1.01
C LEU A 121 3.57 0.14 0.03
N TYR A 122 3.28 0.83 -1.08
CA TYR A 122 2.39 0.34 -2.11
C TYR A 122 2.94 -0.91 -2.81
N LEU A 123 4.20 -0.86 -3.24
CA LEU A 123 4.89 -1.99 -3.88
C LEU A 123 4.99 -3.16 -2.92
N ASN A 124 5.43 -2.92 -1.68
CA ASN A 124 5.44 -3.95 -0.63
C ASN A 124 4.06 -4.53 -0.39
N LYS A 125 2.97 -3.76 -0.51
CA LYS A 125 1.63 -4.30 -0.32
C LYS A 125 1.20 -5.24 -1.44
N ILE A 126 1.61 -4.98 -2.68
CA ILE A 126 1.28 -5.79 -3.86
C ILE A 126 2.18 -7.03 -3.94
N THR A 127 3.48 -6.87 -3.70
CA THR A 127 4.47 -7.96 -3.76
C THR A 127 4.46 -8.81 -2.48
N SER A 128 4.22 -8.18 -1.32
CA SER A 128 4.29 -8.80 0.00
C SER A 128 2.96 -8.73 0.77
N VAL A 129 2.46 -9.90 1.14
CA VAL A 129 1.39 -10.06 2.13
C VAL A 129 1.95 -9.70 3.52
N THR A 130 1.76 -8.42 3.87
CA THR A 130 1.45 -7.80 5.18
C THR A 130 2.58 -7.49 6.17
N ALA A 131 2.97 -6.21 6.22
CA ALA A 131 3.20 -5.48 7.47
C ALA A 131 2.07 -4.42 7.61
N PRO A 132 1.40 -4.28 8.77
CA PRO A 132 0.33 -3.30 8.93
C PRO A 132 0.89 -1.89 8.91
N MET A 133 0.34 -0.99 8.08
CA MET A 133 0.75 0.42 7.98
C MET A 133 0.83 1.15 9.33
N VAL A 134 0.06 0.68 10.33
CA VAL A 134 0.11 1.14 11.73
C VAL A 134 1.47 0.96 12.38
N SER A 135 2.23 -0.10 12.05
CA SER A 135 3.59 -0.28 12.60
C SER A 135 4.56 0.76 12.02
N VAL A 136 4.45 1.05 10.71
CA VAL A 136 5.29 2.05 10.02
C VAL A 136 5.01 3.45 10.57
N LEU A 137 3.73 3.83 10.67
CA LEU A 137 3.34 5.12 11.24
C LEU A 137 3.69 5.26 12.72
N ARG A 138 3.59 4.18 13.52
CA ARG A 138 4.02 4.20 14.94
C ARG A 138 5.52 4.45 15.09
N HIS A 139 6.35 3.81 14.27
CA HIS A 139 7.80 4.02 14.34
C HIS A 139 8.19 5.45 13.96
N LYS A 140 7.54 6.05 12.95
CA LYS A 140 7.80 7.44 12.55
C LYS A 140 7.34 8.46 13.59
N SER A 141 6.14 8.31 14.11
CA SER A 141 5.62 9.21 15.16
C SER A 141 6.39 9.09 16.50
N ILE A 142 7.13 7.99 16.72
CA ILE A 142 8.09 7.84 17.83
C ILE A 142 9.45 8.46 17.50
N SER A 143 9.93 8.33 16.25
CA SER A 143 11.18 8.95 15.78
C SER A 143 11.12 10.47 15.80
N GLU A 144 9.99 11.05 15.40
CA GLU A 144 9.79 12.50 15.34
C GLU A 144 9.75 13.13 16.75
N LYS A 145 9.23 12.42 17.75
CA LYS A 145 9.27 12.84 19.17
C LYS A 145 10.66 12.76 19.82
N ARG A 146 11.62 12.05 19.21
CA ARG A 146 13.01 11.96 19.70
C ARG A 146 13.94 13.03 19.13
N SER A 147 13.53 13.73 18.07
CA SER A 147 14.35 14.78 17.44
C SER A 147 14.05 16.18 17.98
N THR A 148 13.00 16.34 18.80
CA THR A 148 12.56 17.63 19.38
C THR A 148 12.88 17.76 20.88
N ASN A 149 13.81 16.96 21.40
CA ASN A 149 14.28 16.99 22.79
C ASN A 149 15.79 16.77 22.82
#